data_AF-A0AA42CJW9-F1
#
_entry.id   AF-A0AA42CJW9-F1
#
_cell.length_a   1.000
_cell.length_b   1.000
_cell.length_c   1.000
_cell.angle_alpha   90.00
_cell.angle_beta   90.00
_cell.angle_gamma   90.00
#
_symmetry.space_group_name_H-M   'P 1'
#
loop_
_entity.id
_entity.type
_entity.pdbx_description
1 polymer ?
#
loop_
_entity_poly.entity_id
_entity_poly.type
_entity_poly.pdbx_seq_one_letter_code
_entity_poly.pdbx_strand_id
1 'polypeptide(L)'
;MGALDVCACGLCLARARRRPVAARGHCGTRLGARLDLRQSQRGRFLALARSARQNPQPEVVRAAVLLDRARFSPGAIDGIDGDNFRKAVGVYQKQKSLDGTGHLDQATWDKLVADSAPVLVRRKVTAAEAKGPFVRRISAKMEAQAKLARLSYT
;
A
#
# COMPACT_ATOMS: atom_id res chain seq x y z
N MET A 1 41.12 -65.36 -24.15
CA MET A 1 41.25 -64.00 -24.70
C MET A 1 41.56 -63.07 -23.52
N GLY A 2 42.84 -62.86 -23.22
CA GLY A 2 43.52 -61.57 -23.46
C GLY A 2 43.50 -60.77 -22.16
N ALA A 3 44.44 -60.99 -21.24
CA ALA A 3 45.79 -60.43 -21.19
C ALA A 3 45.79 -58.90 -20.90
N LEU A 4 46.69 -58.55 -19.98
CA LEU A 4 47.31 -57.26 -19.72
C LEU A 4 46.70 -56.43 -18.56
N ASP A 5 47.32 -56.24 -17.39
CA ASP A 5 48.73 -55.91 -17.01
C ASP A 5 48.91 -54.41 -16.71
N VAL A 6 49.77 -54.17 -15.73
CA VAL A 6 50.49 -52.93 -15.38
C VAL A 6 49.80 -51.87 -14.49
N CYS A 7 49.95 -52.17 -13.20
CA CYS A 7 50.46 -51.32 -12.11
C CYS A 7 51.26 -50.04 -12.50
N ALA A 8 50.87 -48.92 -11.87
CA ALA A 8 51.70 -47.88 -11.24
C ALA A 8 52.83 -47.13 -11.97
N CYS A 9 53.02 -45.91 -11.44
CA CYS A 9 54.28 -45.17 -11.29
C CYS A 9 54.70 -44.28 -12.48
N GLY A 10 55.22 -43.10 -12.14
CA GLY A 10 56.09 -42.37 -13.06
C GLY A 10 55.75 -40.89 -13.25
N LEU A 11 56.09 -40.12 -12.23
CA LEU A 11 56.66 -38.78 -12.33
C LEU A 11 57.32 -38.48 -13.70
N CYS A 12 56.96 -37.38 -14.36
CA CYS A 12 57.88 -36.67 -15.26
C CYS A 12 57.48 -35.20 -15.42
N LEU A 13 58.35 -34.33 -14.88
CA LEU A 13 58.40 -32.89 -15.07
C LEU A 13 58.56 -32.51 -16.55
N ALA A 14 57.94 -31.41 -16.99
CA ALA A 14 58.61 -30.37 -17.80
C ALA A 14 57.76 -29.10 -18.04
N ARG A 15 58.19 -28.02 -17.38
CA ARG A 15 58.62 -26.74 -17.99
C ARG A 15 57.59 -25.86 -18.73
N ALA A 16 57.02 -24.94 -17.95
CA ALA A 16 56.94 -23.49 -18.17
C ALA A 16 56.98 -22.93 -19.60
N ARG A 17 55.87 -22.30 -20.02
CA ARG A 17 55.90 -21.00 -20.72
C ARG A 17 54.80 -20.08 -20.17
N ARG A 18 55.25 -18.97 -19.59
CA ARG A 18 54.45 -17.86 -19.08
C ARG A 18 53.70 -17.17 -20.23
N ARG A 19 52.43 -16.81 -20.02
CA ARG A 19 51.73 -15.76 -20.77
C ARG A 19 51.11 -14.76 -19.80
N PRO A 20 51.16 -13.45 -20.09
CA PRO A 20 51.05 -12.40 -19.09
C PRO A 20 49.61 -12.13 -18.64
N VAL A 21 49.49 -11.84 -17.34
CA VAL A 21 48.32 -11.19 -16.73
C VAL A 21 48.28 -9.73 -17.17
N ALA A 22 47.19 -9.36 -17.83
CA ALA A 22 46.71 -8.00 -18.02
C ALA A 22 45.18 -8.09 -17.97
N ALA A 23 44.40 -7.23 -17.34
CA ALA A 23 44.62 -6.19 -16.36
C ALA A 23 43.22 -5.87 -15.78
N ARG A 24 43.17 -5.28 -14.59
CA ARG A 24 42.03 -4.48 -14.04
C ARG A 24 40.80 -5.25 -13.53
N GLY A 25 40.92 -5.78 -12.31
CA GLY A 25 39.77 -5.91 -11.42
C GLY A 25 39.49 -4.56 -10.76
N HIS A 26 38.47 -3.83 -11.23
CA HIS A 26 37.85 -2.78 -10.42
C HIS A 26 36.93 -3.46 -9.42
N CYS A 27 37.46 -3.64 -8.21
CA CYS A 27 36.66 -3.90 -7.02
C CYS A 27 35.97 -2.60 -6.61
N GLY A 28 34.64 -2.64 -6.43
CA GLY A 28 33.92 -1.68 -5.62
C GLY A 28 32.90 -0.81 -6.36
N THR A 29 31.77 -1.39 -6.77
CA THR A 29 30.55 -0.60 -6.97
C THR A 29 29.78 -0.57 -5.65
N ARG A 30 30.03 0.46 -4.84
CA ARG A 30 29.12 0.87 -3.77
C ARG A 30 27.84 1.41 -4.42
N LEU A 31 26.83 0.58 -4.62
CA LEU A 31 25.47 1.03 -4.96
C LEU A 31 24.78 1.53 -3.68
N GLY A 32 25.26 2.66 -3.18
CA GLY A 32 24.43 3.53 -2.34
C GLY A 32 23.54 4.32 -3.29
N ALA A 33 22.30 3.88 -3.50
CA ALA A 33 21.30 4.66 -4.19
C ALA A 33 20.98 5.90 -3.33
N ARG A 34 21.72 7.00 -3.56
CA ARG A 34 21.36 8.30 -3.01
C ARG A 34 20.08 8.75 -3.72
N LEU A 35 19.06 9.11 -2.95
CA LEU A 35 17.87 9.78 -3.45
C LEU A 35 18.30 11.02 -4.26
N ASP A 36 18.13 10.98 -5.58
CA ASP A 36 18.43 12.11 -6.46
C ASP A 36 17.28 13.12 -6.36
N LEU A 37 17.55 14.26 -5.72
CA LEU A 37 16.62 15.38 -5.59
C LEU A 37 16.11 15.87 -6.96
N ARG A 38 16.89 15.74 -8.03
CA ARG A 38 16.45 16.11 -9.39
C ARG A 38 15.47 15.10 -9.97
N GLN A 39 15.58 13.81 -9.65
CA GLN A 39 14.57 12.81 -10.05
C GLN A 39 13.23 13.05 -9.34
N SER A 40 13.25 13.43 -8.06
CA SER A 40 12.02 13.79 -7.33
C SER A 40 11.30 15.00 -7.92
N GLN A 41 12.03 15.93 -8.54
CA GLN A 41 11.46 17.18 -9.07
C GLN A 41 11.02 17.11 -10.54
N ARG A 42 11.32 16.02 -11.26
CA ARG A 42 11.02 15.90 -12.70
C ARG A 42 9.56 15.62 -13.05
N GLY A 43 8.65 15.70 -12.06
CA GLY A 43 7.23 15.99 -12.28
C GLY A 43 6.46 15.02 -13.19
N ARG A 44 7.00 13.84 -13.49
CA ARG A 44 6.29 12.84 -14.28
C ARG A 44 5.31 12.13 -13.35
N PHE A 45 4.10 12.69 -13.26
CA PHE A 45 2.95 12.01 -12.69
C PHE A 45 2.61 10.81 -13.59
N LEU A 46 3.31 9.70 -13.38
CA LEU A 46 2.78 8.40 -13.75
C LEU A 46 1.55 8.21 -12.87
N ALA A 47 0.37 8.31 -13.48
CA ALA A 47 -0.85 7.88 -12.83
C ALA A 47 -0.62 6.44 -12.36
N LEU A 48 -0.39 6.28 -11.05
CA LEU A 48 -0.35 4.97 -10.42
C LEU A 48 -1.64 4.27 -10.84
N ALA A 49 -1.48 3.17 -11.58
CA ALA A 49 -2.59 2.41 -12.12
C ALA A 49 -3.62 2.23 -11.01
N ARG A 50 -4.86 2.63 -11.30
CA ARG A 50 -6.00 2.51 -10.39
C ARG A 50 -6.00 1.08 -9.87
N SER A 51 -5.72 0.91 -8.58
CA SER A 51 -5.58 -0.39 -7.92
C SER A 51 -6.72 -1.30 -8.37
N ALA A 52 -6.39 -2.54 -8.73
CA ALA A 52 -7.37 -3.58 -9.03
C ALA A 52 -8.49 -3.54 -7.99
N ARG A 53 -9.76 -3.66 -8.42
CA ARG A 53 -10.92 -3.58 -7.52
C ARG A 53 -10.69 -4.49 -6.33
N GLN A 54 -10.36 -3.91 -5.18
CA GLN A 54 -10.20 -4.67 -3.95
C GLN A 54 -11.60 -4.95 -3.44
N ASN A 55 -11.87 -6.20 -3.08
CA ASN A 55 -13.15 -6.55 -2.50
C ASN A 55 -13.21 -5.95 -1.08
N PRO A 56 -14.26 -5.19 -0.77
CA PRO A 56 -14.42 -4.61 0.56
C PRO A 56 -14.60 -5.71 1.59
N GLN A 57 -13.82 -5.63 2.66
CA GLN A 57 -13.82 -6.58 3.76
C GLN A 57 -14.73 -6.06 4.90
N PRO A 58 -15.76 -6.80 5.32
CA PRO A 58 -16.71 -6.36 6.36
C PRO A 58 -16.04 -5.98 7.70
N GLU A 59 -15.01 -6.72 8.10
CA GLU A 59 -14.23 -6.47 9.31
C GLU A 59 -13.46 -5.15 9.23
N VAL A 60 -12.94 -4.78 8.05
CA VAL A 60 -12.28 -3.49 7.83
C VAL A 60 -13.28 -2.35 7.87
N VAL A 61 -14.48 -2.53 7.29
CA VAL A 61 -15.56 -1.54 7.41
C VAL A 61 -15.91 -1.31 8.88
N ARG A 62 -16.07 -2.39 9.65
CA ARG A 62 -16.39 -2.31 11.08
C ARG A 62 -15.28 -1.60 11.85
N ALA A 63 -14.02 -2.01 11.66
CA ALA A 63 -12.88 -1.40 12.32
C ALA A 63 -12.74 0.08 11.95
N ALA A 64 -12.91 0.45 10.68
CA ALA A 64 -12.82 1.83 10.21
C ALA A 64 -13.85 2.75 10.90
N VAL A 65 -15.09 2.30 11.06
CA VAL A 65 -16.11 3.09 11.80
C VAL A 65 -15.76 3.21 13.28
N LEU A 66 -15.29 2.13 13.91
CA LEU A 66 -14.89 2.16 15.32
C LEU A 66 -13.68 3.08 15.56
N LEU A 67 -12.72 3.09 14.64
CA LEU A 67 -11.59 4.02 14.64
C LEU A 67 -12.05 5.48 14.49
N ASP A 68 -12.97 5.75 13.55
CA ASP A 68 -13.53 7.09 13.35
C ASP A 68 -14.24 7.61 14.61
N ARG A 69 -15.06 6.76 15.25
CA ARG A 69 -15.69 7.07 16.54
C ARG A 69 -14.68 7.31 17.65
N ALA A 70 -13.58 6.56 17.66
CA ALA A 70 -12.46 6.75 18.57
C ALA A 70 -11.58 7.97 18.22
N ARG A 71 -11.93 8.75 17.19
CA ARG A 71 -11.22 9.95 16.69
C ARG A 71 -9.89 9.66 15.98
N PHE A 72 -9.74 8.46 15.41
CA PHE A 72 -8.63 8.10 14.52
C PHE A 72 -9.18 7.94 13.11
N SER A 73 -8.99 8.95 12.25
CA SER A 73 -9.59 8.90 10.91
C SER A 73 -8.90 7.84 10.04
N PRO A 74 -9.63 6.80 9.56
CA PRO A 74 -9.09 5.81 8.63
C PRO A 74 -9.03 6.32 7.18
N GLY A 75 -9.52 7.53 6.91
CA GLY A 75 -9.80 8.03 5.57
C GLY A 75 -11.19 7.62 5.11
N ALA A 76 -11.30 7.11 3.87
CA ALA A 76 -12.57 6.61 3.35
C ALA A 76 -12.95 5.29 4.03
N ILE A 77 -14.22 5.13 4.39
CA ILE A 77 -14.77 3.86 4.90
C ILE A 77 -15.23 3.05 3.69
N ASP A 78 -14.27 2.44 3.00
CA ASP A 78 -14.47 1.67 1.76
C ASP A 78 -14.28 0.16 1.96
N GLY A 79 -13.92 -0.29 3.18
CA GLY A 79 -13.66 -1.68 3.50
C GLY A 79 -12.32 -2.19 2.97
N ILE A 80 -11.41 -1.30 2.57
CA ILE A 80 -10.11 -1.65 2.03
C ILE A 80 -9.04 -1.46 3.11
N ASP A 81 -8.18 -2.47 3.30
CA ASP A 81 -6.98 -2.38 4.13
C ASP A 81 -5.89 -1.57 3.40
N GLY A 82 -6.15 -0.27 3.26
CA GLY A 82 -5.25 0.69 2.60
C GLY A 82 -4.33 1.43 3.57
N ASP A 83 -3.41 2.22 3.02
CA ASP A 83 -2.38 2.92 3.80
C ASP A 83 -2.95 3.83 4.90
N ASN A 84 -4.06 4.54 4.61
CA ASN A 84 -4.69 5.43 5.59
C ASN A 84 -5.31 4.64 6.75
N PHE A 85 -5.95 3.51 6.44
CA PHE A 85 -6.49 2.60 7.46
C PHE A 85 -5.37 2.06 8.35
N ARG A 86 -4.28 1.54 7.76
CA ARG A 86 -3.12 1.02 8.52
C ARG A 86 -2.46 2.06 9.42
N LYS A 87 -2.33 3.30 8.92
CA LYS A 87 -1.82 4.42 9.73
C LYS A 87 -2.73 4.70 10.93
N ALA A 88 -4.05 4.73 10.73
CA ALA A 88 -5.00 4.93 11.81
C ALA A 88 -4.93 3.81 12.86
N VAL A 89 -4.87 2.55 12.41
CA VAL A 89 -4.66 1.37 13.28
C VAL A 89 -3.38 1.50 14.10
N GLY A 90 -2.26 1.84 13.45
CA GLY A 90 -0.96 1.95 14.13
C GLY A 90 -0.93 3.05 15.19
N VAL A 91 -1.60 4.18 14.96
CA VAL A 91 -1.70 5.26 15.94
C VAL A 91 -2.66 4.89 17.07
N TYR A 92 -3.79 4.24 16.76
CA TYR A 92 -4.71 3.71 17.76
C TYR A 92 -4.03 2.69 18.69
N GLN A 93 -3.29 1.74 18.13
CA GLN A 93 -2.52 0.74 18.86
C GLN A 93 -1.56 1.40 19.86
N LYS A 94 -0.74 2.35 19.39
CA LYS A 94 0.20 3.08 20.26
C LYS A 94 -0.52 3.80 21.40
N GLN A 95 -1.67 4.43 21.13
CA GLN A 95 -2.45 5.11 22.18
C GLN A 95 -3.10 4.14 23.17
N LYS A 96 -3.35 2.89 22.77
CA LYS A 96 -3.85 1.82 23.64
C LYS A 96 -2.74 0.98 24.28
N SER A 97 -1.48 1.45 24.20
CA SER A 97 -0.30 0.73 24.71
C SER A 97 -0.11 -0.65 24.10
N LEU A 98 -0.48 -0.80 22.82
CA LEU A 98 -0.20 -1.96 21.98
C LEU A 98 0.96 -1.64 21.03
N ASP A 99 1.53 -2.68 20.42
CA ASP A 99 2.51 -2.52 19.36
C ASP A 99 1.86 -1.85 18.15
N GLY A 100 2.46 -0.75 17.67
CA GLY A 100 1.96 0.03 16.54
C GLY A 100 2.24 -0.63 15.19
N THR A 101 1.78 -1.87 15.00
CA THR A 101 2.00 -2.69 13.80
C THR A 101 1.27 -2.12 12.58
N GLY A 102 0.18 -1.41 12.78
CA GLY A 102 -0.69 -0.93 11.70
C GLY A 102 -1.57 -2.01 11.08
N HIS A 103 -1.51 -3.24 11.58
CA HIS A 103 -2.35 -4.35 11.14
C HIS A 103 -3.50 -4.56 12.12
N LEU A 104 -4.69 -4.86 11.60
CA LEU A 104 -5.83 -5.20 12.42
C LEU A 104 -5.63 -6.61 13.00
N ASP A 105 -5.14 -6.68 14.23
CA ASP A 105 -4.95 -7.92 14.99
C ASP A 105 -6.01 -8.10 16.08
N GLN A 106 -6.00 -9.26 16.74
CA GLN A 106 -6.97 -9.61 17.78
C GLN A 106 -6.92 -8.63 18.97
N ALA A 107 -5.71 -8.25 19.42
CA ALA A 107 -5.56 -7.34 20.56
C ALA A 107 -6.14 -5.95 20.24
N THR A 108 -5.94 -5.47 19.02
CA THR A 108 -6.51 -4.22 18.52
C THR A 108 -8.03 -4.32 18.40
N TRP A 109 -8.52 -5.43 17.85
CA TRP A 109 -9.94 -5.71 17.71
C TRP A 109 -10.65 -5.70 19.06
N ASP A 110 -10.11 -6.41 20.07
CA ASP A 110 -10.69 -6.49 21.41
C ASP A 110 -10.84 -5.11 22.07
N LYS A 111 -9.89 -4.19 21.82
CA LYS A 111 -10.00 -2.81 22.28
C LYS A 111 -11.05 -2.01 21.51
N LEU A 112 -11.17 -2.21 20.20
CA LEU A 112 -12.14 -1.50 19.36
C LEU A 112 -13.58 -1.89 19.68
N VAL A 113 -13.84 -3.18 19.92
CA VAL A 113 -15.20 -3.69 20.20
C VAL A 113 -15.73 -3.35 21.60
N ALA A 114 -14.93 -2.65 22.41
CA ALA A 114 -15.43 -2.03 23.63
C ALA A 114 -16.56 -1.03 23.33
N ASP A 115 -16.56 -0.39 22.15
CA ASP A 115 -17.76 0.24 21.59
C ASP A 115 -18.65 -0.84 20.93
N SER A 116 -19.76 -1.14 21.60
CA SER A 116 -20.75 -2.14 21.16
C SER A 116 -21.88 -1.54 20.32
N ALA A 117 -21.89 -0.22 20.08
CA ALA A 117 -22.97 0.41 19.34
C ALA A 117 -22.98 -0.06 17.87
N PRO A 118 -24.17 -0.31 17.27
CA PRO A 118 -24.26 -0.77 15.89
C PRO A 118 -23.50 0.12 14.92
N VAL A 119 -22.67 -0.49 14.08
CA VAL A 119 -21.85 0.22 13.10
C VAL A 119 -22.63 0.51 11.81
N LEU A 120 -23.46 -0.44 11.38
CA LEU A 120 -24.33 -0.32 10.21
C LEU A 120 -25.78 -0.48 10.63
N VAL A 121 -26.66 0.34 10.06
CA VAL A 121 -28.11 0.24 10.23
C VAL A 121 -28.78 0.16 8.86
N ARG A 122 -29.74 -0.75 8.73
CA ARG A 122 -30.57 -0.82 7.52
C ARG A 122 -31.62 0.28 7.60
N ARG A 123 -31.67 1.14 6.59
CA ARG A 123 -32.72 2.15 6.45
C ARG A 123 -33.22 2.21 5.00
N LYS A 124 -34.51 2.46 4.84
CA LYS A 124 -35.13 2.69 3.54
C LYS A 124 -35.02 4.16 3.19
N VAL A 125 -34.51 4.45 2.00
CA VAL A 125 -34.55 5.81 1.43
C VAL A 125 -35.99 6.14 1.08
N THR A 126 -36.50 7.27 1.56
CA THR A 126 -37.87 7.72 1.29
C THR A 126 -37.98 8.41 -0.06
N ALA A 127 -39.19 8.43 -0.64
CA ALA A 127 -39.44 9.17 -1.88
C ALA A 127 -39.18 10.68 -1.73
N ALA A 128 -39.41 11.24 -0.53
CA ALA A 128 -39.13 12.65 -0.24
C ALA A 128 -37.62 12.95 -0.30
N GLU A 129 -36.78 12.09 0.28
CA GLU A 129 -35.32 12.21 0.22
C GLU A 129 -34.78 12.01 -1.19
N ALA A 130 -35.34 11.05 -1.93
CA ALA A 130 -34.98 10.81 -3.32
C ALA A 130 -35.42 11.93 -4.27
N LYS A 131 -36.53 12.63 -3.96
CA LYS A 131 -36.92 13.84 -4.68
C LYS A 131 -35.93 14.97 -4.41
N GLY A 132 -35.52 15.09 -3.14
CA GLY A 132 -34.51 16.02 -2.64
C GLY A 132 -34.72 17.47 -3.10
N PRO A 133 -33.77 18.35 -2.78
CA PRO A 133 -33.62 19.63 -3.45
C PRO A 133 -32.59 19.53 -4.59
N PHE A 134 -32.67 18.47 -5.41
CA PHE A 134 -31.73 18.24 -6.50
C PHE A 134 -32.02 19.19 -7.66
N VAL A 135 -30.96 19.63 -8.34
CA VAL A 135 -31.07 20.47 -9.54
C VAL A 135 -30.89 19.58 -10.77
N ARG A 136 -31.61 19.86 -11.86
CA ARG A 136 -31.52 19.02 -13.07
C ARG A 136 -30.11 19.01 -13.69
N ARG A 137 -29.36 20.09 -13.53
CA ARG A 137 -27.99 20.26 -14.05
C ARG A 137 -27.27 21.36 -13.28
N ILE A 138 -26.06 21.08 -12.82
CA ILE A 138 -25.14 22.10 -12.30
C ILE A 138 -24.41 22.70 -13.51
N SER A 139 -24.45 24.02 -13.66
CA SER A 139 -23.70 24.71 -14.71
C SER A 139 -22.19 24.55 -14.49
N ALA A 140 -21.40 24.40 -15.55
CA ALA A 140 -19.94 24.37 -15.45
C ALA A 140 -19.31 25.74 -15.17
N LYS A 141 -20.02 26.84 -15.53
CA LYS A 141 -19.55 28.21 -15.30
C LYS A 141 -19.89 28.67 -13.88
N MET A 142 -18.91 29.20 -13.16
CA MET A 142 -19.07 29.60 -11.75
C MET A 142 -20.10 30.73 -11.57
N GLU A 143 -20.16 31.69 -12.50
CA GLU A 143 -21.10 32.81 -12.46
C GLU A 143 -22.56 32.33 -12.59
N ALA A 144 -22.78 31.28 -13.37
CA ALA A 144 -24.09 30.67 -13.52
C ALA A 144 -24.47 29.81 -12.30
N GLN A 145 -23.49 29.20 -11.62
CA GLN A 145 -23.72 28.51 -10.35
C GLN A 145 -24.17 29.47 -9.24
N ALA A 146 -23.63 30.70 -9.20
CA ALA A 146 -24.03 31.72 -8.24
C ALA A 146 -25.50 32.16 -8.36
N LYS A 147 -26.12 31.96 -9.52
CA LYS A 147 -27.55 32.22 -9.76
C LYS A 147 -28.46 31.08 -9.27
N LEU A 148 -27.89 29.93 -8.90
CA LEU A 148 -28.67 28.85 -8.30
C LEU A 148 -29.04 29.24 -6.87
N ALA A 149 -30.25 28.87 -6.44
CA ALA A 149 -30.68 29.06 -5.06
C ALA A 149 -29.75 28.37 -4.03
N ARG A 150 -29.05 27.31 -4.46
CA ARG A 150 -28.01 26.59 -3.71
C ARG A 150 -27.17 25.72 -4.65
N LEU A 151 -25.92 25.49 -4.28
CA LEU A 151 -25.11 24.41 -4.87
C LEU A 151 -25.65 23.07 -4.33
N SER A 152 -26.28 22.30 -5.22
CA SER A 152 -26.87 20.98 -4.92
C SER A 152 -26.26 19.92 -5.81
N TYR A 153 -26.79 18.70 -5.76
CA TYR A 153 -26.42 17.57 -6.63
C TYR A 153 -27.46 17.40 -7.76
N THR A 154 -27.07 16.66 -8.81
CA THR A 154 -27.89 16.35 -10.00
C THR A 154 -28.19 14.87 -10.10
#